data_AF-A0A838FQ10-F1
#
_entry.id   AF-A0A838FQ10-F1
#
_cell.length_a   1.000
_cell.length_b   1.000
_cell.length_c   1.000
_cell.angle_alpha   90.00
_cell.angle_beta   90.00
_cell.angle_gamma   90.00
#
_symmetry.space_group_name_H-M   'P 1'
#
loop_
_entity.id
_entity.type
_entity.pdbx_description
1 polymer ?
#
loop_
_entity_poly.entity_id
_entity_poly.type
_entity_poly.pdbx_seq_one_letter_code
_entity_poly.pdbx_strand_id
1 'polypeptide(L)'
;VDASGTINLPYINKVQAAGLTPAQLAASVEGSYRSAKIYTNPTITILMQPAARFVNVGGAVRAPSRVPFTEDMTLLTAINAAGGFNDFADQRKVRVMRGSDVRVYDVRQSRRDPSKDIRLQPGDRVEVPQSFF
;
A
#
# COMPACT_ATOMS: atom_id res chain seq x y z
N VAL A 1 8.92 -11.09 -10.88
CA VAL A 1 8.14 -11.95 -11.81
C VAL A 1 7.97 -11.17 -13.09
N ASP A 2 8.31 -11.75 -14.24
CA ASP A 2 8.14 -11.09 -15.53
C ASP A 2 6.68 -11.11 -16.01
N ALA A 3 6.39 -10.46 -17.14
CA ALA A 3 5.04 -10.39 -17.71
C ALA A 3 4.45 -11.77 -18.08
N SER A 4 5.27 -12.81 -18.17
CA SER A 4 4.85 -14.19 -18.43
C SER A 4 4.59 -15.01 -17.16
N GLY A 5 4.75 -14.41 -15.98
CA GLY A 5 4.54 -15.13 -14.72
C GLY A 5 5.73 -15.99 -14.30
N THR A 6 6.93 -15.77 -14.87
CA THR A 6 8.13 -16.54 -14.55
C THR A 6 9.16 -15.71 -13.76
N ILE A 7 10.06 -16.41 -13.09
CA ILE A 7 11.23 -15.83 -12.42
C ILE A 7 12.47 -16.46 -13.04
N ASN A 8 13.42 -15.60 -13.43
CA ASN A 8 14.71 -16.08 -13.91
C ASN A 8 15.65 -16.30 -12.73
N LEU A 9 16.19 -17.50 -12.62
CA LEU A 9 17.08 -17.90 -11.55
C LEU A 9 18.43 -18.32 -12.13
N PRO A 10 19.55 -18.01 -11.45
CA PRO A 10 20.87 -18.42 -11.90
C PRO A 10 20.92 -19.93 -12.20
N TYR A 11 21.56 -20.31 -13.30
CA TYR A 11 21.86 -21.70 -13.67
C TYR A 11 20.68 -22.62 -14.02
N ILE A 12 19.45 -22.31 -13.58
CA ILE A 12 18.22 -23.09 -13.88
C ILE A 12 17.22 -22.35 -14.78
N ASN A 13 17.57 -21.14 -15.23
CA ASN A 13 16.74 -20.31 -16.11
C ASN A 13 15.35 -20.01 -15.51
N LYS A 14 14.31 -20.04 -16.33
CA LYS A 14 12.96 -19.59 -15.98
C LYS A 14 12.21 -20.66 -15.18
N VAL A 15 11.71 -20.28 -14.01
CA VAL A 15 10.79 -21.09 -13.19
C VAL A 15 9.42 -20.40 -13.15
N GLN A 16 8.35 -21.18 -13.33
CA GLN A 16 6.98 -20.68 -13.26
C GLN A 16 6.64 -20.25 -11.84
N ALA A 17 6.24 -18.98 -11.64
CA ALA A 17 5.87 -18.44 -10.35
C ALA A 17 4.40 -18.05 -10.26
N ALA A 18 3.76 -17.71 -11.38
CA ALA A 18 2.34 -17.38 -11.39
C ALA A 18 1.49 -18.57 -10.96
N GLY A 19 0.55 -18.31 -10.04
CA GLY A 19 -0.35 -19.32 -9.49
C GLY A 19 0.21 -20.15 -8.34
N LEU A 20 1.51 -20.01 -8.00
CA LEU A 20 2.13 -20.72 -6.89
C LEU A 20 2.16 -19.86 -5.61
N THR A 21 1.95 -20.49 -4.46
CA THR A 21 2.25 -19.86 -3.17
C THR A 21 3.76 -19.77 -2.96
N PRO A 22 4.26 -18.89 -2.06
CA PRO A 22 5.69 -18.78 -1.78
C PRO A 22 6.33 -20.12 -1.38
N ALA A 23 5.61 -20.95 -0.61
CA ALA A 23 6.08 -22.26 -0.19
C ALA A 23 6.17 -23.25 -1.36
N GLN A 24 5.17 -23.27 -2.24
CA GLN A 24 5.17 -24.12 -3.43
C GLN A 24 6.28 -23.72 -4.41
N LEU A 25 6.46 -22.41 -4.61
CA LEU A 25 7.52 -21.90 -5.45
C LEU A 25 8.91 -22.21 -4.85
N ALA A 26 9.08 -22.11 -3.52
CA ALA A 26 10.33 -22.47 -2.86
C ALA A 26 10.68 -23.94 -3.10
N ALA A 27 9.72 -24.85 -2.90
CA ALA A 27 9.90 -26.28 -3.15
C ALA A 27 10.21 -26.58 -4.63
N SER A 28 9.55 -25.89 -5.56
CA SER A 28 9.81 -26.02 -7.00
C SER A 28 11.24 -25.60 -7.35
N VAL A 29 11.70 -24.47 -6.82
CA VAL A 29 13.05 -23.95 -7.03
C VAL A 29 14.11 -24.87 -6.42
N GLU A 30 13.89 -25.38 -5.20
CA GLU A 30 14.77 -26.36 -4.57
C GLU A 30 14.90 -27.63 -5.42
N GLY A 31 13.77 -28.14 -5.93
CA GLY A 31 13.74 -29.31 -6.81
C GLY A 31 14.54 -29.07 -8.09
N SER A 32 14.36 -27.92 -8.74
CA SER A 32 15.11 -27.56 -9.96
C SER A 32 16.62 -27.49 -9.73
N TYR A 33 17.06 -26.88 -8.62
CA TYR A 33 18.49 -26.80 -8.29
C TYR A 33 19.12 -28.15 -7.97
N ARG A 34 18.40 -29.03 -7.27
CA ARG A 34 18.87 -30.41 -6.98
C ARG A 34 18.94 -31.24 -8.25
N SER A 35 17.91 -31.16 -9.10
CA SER A 35 17.83 -31.90 -10.37
C SER A 35 18.97 -31.56 -11.32
N ALA A 36 19.34 -30.27 -11.36
CA ALA A 36 20.45 -29.77 -12.15
C ALA A 36 21.83 -30.04 -11.51
N LYS A 37 21.91 -30.72 -10.35
CA LYS A 37 23.14 -31.01 -9.60
C LYS A 37 23.98 -29.77 -9.26
N ILE A 38 23.34 -28.62 -9.12
CA ILE A 38 24.01 -27.36 -8.76
C ILE A 38 24.20 -27.28 -7.25
N TYR A 39 23.18 -27.68 -6.48
CA TYR A 39 23.20 -27.66 -5.02
C TYR A 39 22.63 -28.96 -4.46
N THR A 40 23.25 -29.47 -3.38
CA THR A 40 22.82 -30.73 -2.73
C THR A 40 21.64 -30.53 -1.78
N ASN A 41 21.66 -29.45 -0.98
CA ASN A 41 20.61 -29.14 -0.02
C ASN A 41 20.42 -27.62 0.12
N PRO A 42 19.95 -26.92 -0.94
CA PRO A 42 19.72 -25.49 -0.89
C PRO A 42 18.53 -25.17 0.04
N THR A 43 18.63 -24.08 0.80
CA THR A 43 17.51 -23.49 1.55
C THR A 43 17.01 -22.28 0.77
N ILE A 44 15.77 -22.33 0.28
CA ILE A 44 15.19 -21.24 -0.50
C ILE A 44 14.13 -20.52 0.33
N THR A 45 14.33 -19.23 0.54
CA THR A 45 13.33 -18.36 1.18
C THR A 45 12.73 -17.42 0.14
N ILE A 46 11.41 -17.44 0.00
CA ILE A 46 10.68 -16.57 -0.93
C ILE A 46 9.88 -15.57 -0.12
N LEU A 47 10.22 -14.29 -0.30
CA LEU A 47 9.50 -13.17 0.30
C LEU A 47 8.63 -12.53 -0.78
N MET A 48 7.32 -12.52 -0.57
CA MET A 48 6.45 -11.65 -1.36
C MET A 48 6.62 -10.22 -0.84
N GLN A 49 7.17 -9.34 -1.68
CA GLN A 49 7.01 -7.92 -1.44
C GLN A 49 5.56 -7.56 -1.76
N PRO A 50 4.78 -7.04 -0.80
CA PRO A 50 3.49 -6.48 -1.12
C PRO A 50 3.70 -5.40 -2.19
N ALA A 51 2.87 -5.39 -3.23
CA ALA A 51 2.84 -4.24 -4.12
C ALA A 51 2.69 -2.98 -3.25
N ALA A 52 3.52 -1.96 -3.49
CA ALA A 52 3.44 -0.74 -2.70
C ALA A 52 2.03 -0.14 -2.86
N ARG A 53 1.27 -0.17 -1.77
CA ARG A 53 -0.07 0.39 -1.68
C ARG A 53 0.06 1.82 -1.23
N PHE A 54 -0.75 2.72 -1.76
CA PHE A 54 -0.66 4.14 -1.47
C PHE A 54 -2.03 4.77 -1.26
N VAL A 55 -2.05 5.86 -0.51
CA VAL A 55 -3.16 6.82 -0.43
C VAL A 55 -2.67 8.15 -0.99
N ASN A 56 -3.52 8.86 -1.73
CA ASN A 56 -3.19 10.19 -2.24
C ASN A 56 -3.82 11.24 -1.32
N VAL A 57 -3.02 12.14 -0.77
CA VAL A 57 -3.50 13.22 0.10
C VAL A 57 -3.23 14.56 -0.57
N GLY A 58 -4.27 15.38 -0.75
CA GLY A 58 -4.16 16.67 -1.42
C GLY A 58 -5.14 17.72 -0.92
N GLY A 59 -5.08 18.89 -1.56
CA GLY A 59 -5.84 20.07 -1.16
C GLY A 59 -5.11 20.90 -0.10
N ALA A 60 -5.85 21.44 0.86
CA ALA A 60 -5.38 22.35 1.91
C ALA A 60 -4.59 21.63 3.04
N VAL A 61 -3.55 20.90 2.64
CA VAL A 61 -2.53 20.33 3.54
C VAL A 61 -1.18 21.00 3.29
N ARG A 62 -0.23 20.87 4.21
CA ARG A 62 1.08 21.51 4.09
C ARG A 62 1.95 20.92 2.98
N ALA A 63 1.89 19.61 2.79
CA ALA A 63 2.66 18.90 1.78
C ALA A 63 1.81 17.83 1.07
N PRO A 64 1.02 18.21 0.05
CA PRO A 64 0.27 17.27 -0.79
C PRO A 64 1.20 16.19 -1.35
N SER A 65 0.91 14.92 -1.07
CA SER A 65 1.79 13.82 -1.46
C SER A 65 1.05 12.49 -1.52
N ARG A 66 1.71 11.53 -2.16
CA ARG A 66 1.31 10.13 -2.12
C ARG A 66 1.95 9.47 -0.91
N VAL A 67 1.14 8.99 0.01
CA VAL A 67 1.56 8.40 1.29
C VAL A 67 1.54 6.87 1.17
N PRO A 68 2.64 6.17 1.49
CA PRO A 68 2.65 4.71 1.59
C PRO A 68 1.60 4.19 2.57
N PHE A 69 0.85 3.17 2.19
CA PHE A 69 -0.23 2.62 2.99
C PHE A 69 0.26 1.62 4.03
N THR A 70 -0.20 1.80 5.27
CA THR A 70 -0.07 0.86 6.39
C THR A 70 -1.45 0.41 6.87
N GLU A 71 -1.54 -0.78 7.47
CA GLU A 71 -2.82 -1.39 7.88
C GLU A 71 -3.55 -0.62 8.99
N ASP A 72 -2.81 0.19 9.74
CA ASP A 72 -3.30 1.08 10.80
C ASP A 72 -3.61 2.50 10.29
N MET A 73 -3.51 2.77 8.98
CA MET A 73 -3.66 4.11 8.45
C MET A 73 -5.10 4.61 8.52
N THR A 74 -5.27 5.79 9.11
CA THR A 74 -6.52 6.52 9.24
C THR A 74 -6.49 7.81 8.44
N LEU A 75 -7.64 8.48 8.35
CA LEU A 75 -7.74 9.78 7.71
C LEU A 75 -6.83 10.81 8.38
N LEU A 76 -6.82 10.87 9.71
CA LEU A 76 -5.98 11.83 10.43
C LEU A 76 -4.48 11.51 10.28
N THR A 77 -4.07 10.24 10.35
CA THR A 77 -2.65 9.88 10.20
C THR A 77 -2.15 10.13 8.78
N ALA A 78 -2.96 9.88 7.75
CA ALA A 78 -2.62 10.22 6.37
C ALA A 78 -2.44 11.74 6.17
N ILE A 79 -3.32 12.56 6.76
CA ILE A 79 -3.20 14.03 6.71
C ILE A 79 -1.95 14.51 7.45
N ASN A 80 -1.64 13.92 8.60
CA ASN A 80 -0.42 14.24 9.34
C ASN A 80 0.85 13.84 8.57
N ALA A 81 0.83 12.70 7.87
CA ALA A 81 1.93 12.27 6.99
C ALA A 81 2.15 13.25 5.83
N ALA A 82 1.10 13.95 5.40
CA ALA A 82 1.15 15.06 4.43
C ALA A 82 1.51 16.42 5.08
N GLY A 83 2.11 16.43 6.27
CA GLY A 83 2.52 17.64 7.00
C GLY A 83 1.40 18.33 7.80
N GLY A 84 0.22 17.72 7.86
CA GLY A 84 -0.95 18.26 8.53
C GLY A 84 -1.73 19.26 7.69
N PHE A 85 -2.81 19.78 8.27
CA PHE A 85 -3.61 20.86 7.67
C PHE A 85 -2.80 22.15 7.54
N ASN A 86 -3.03 22.90 6.47
CA ASN A 86 -2.57 24.29 6.38
C ASN A 86 -3.60 25.25 7.01
N ASP A 87 -3.26 26.54 7.09
CA ASP A 87 -4.07 27.54 7.80
C ASP A 87 -5.43 27.83 7.13
N PHE A 88 -5.61 27.41 5.88
CA PHE A 88 -6.82 27.62 5.11
C PHE A 88 -7.69 26.36 5.02
N ALA A 89 -7.38 25.29 5.75
CA ALA A 89 -8.09 24.03 5.62
C ALA A 89 -9.48 24.01 6.27
N ASP A 90 -10.51 23.59 5.53
CA ASP A 90 -11.81 23.24 6.11
C ASP A 90 -11.81 21.78 6.59
N GLN A 91 -11.56 21.60 7.88
CA GLN A 91 -11.51 20.28 8.54
C GLN A 91 -12.90 19.61 8.67
N ARG A 92 -14.00 20.32 8.39
CA ARG A 92 -15.37 19.79 8.51
C ARG A 92 -15.81 19.00 7.29
N LYS A 93 -15.19 19.27 6.14
CA LYS A 93 -15.63 18.80 4.83
C LYS A 93 -14.55 18.01 4.10
N VAL A 94 -13.71 17.30 4.84
CA VAL A 94 -12.65 16.49 4.21
C VAL A 94 -13.28 15.36 3.41
N ARG A 95 -12.92 15.26 2.13
CA ARG A 95 -13.49 14.28 1.20
C ARG A 95 -12.56 13.09 1.09
N VAL A 96 -13.12 11.89 1.20
CA VAL A 96 -12.44 10.64 0.89
C VAL A 96 -13.13 10.01 -0.30
N MET A 97 -12.35 9.74 -1.35
CA MET A 97 -12.81 9.14 -2.59
C MET A 97 -12.23 7.73 -2.69
N ARG A 98 -13.11 6.75 -2.87
CA ARG A 98 -12.78 5.34 -3.03
C ARG A 98 -13.45 4.81 -4.29
N GLY A 99 -12.69 4.74 -5.38
CA GLY A 99 -13.27 4.49 -6.70
C GLY A 99 -14.26 5.60 -7.07
N SER A 100 -15.54 5.24 -7.27
CA SER A 100 -16.65 6.18 -7.52
C SER A 100 -17.29 6.74 -6.25
N ASP A 101 -17.03 6.15 -5.10
CA ASP A 101 -17.67 6.55 -3.85
C ASP A 101 -16.97 7.77 -3.25
N VAL A 102 -17.73 8.81 -2.94
CA VAL A 102 -17.23 10.02 -2.27
C VAL A 102 -17.96 10.18 -0.94
N ARG A 103 -17.19 10.27 0.15
CA ARG A 103 -17.71 10.50 1.50
C ARG A 103 -17.05 11.72 2.12
N VAL A 104 -17.80 12.44 2.94
CA VAL A 104 -17.35 13.66 3.61
C VAL A 104 -17.26 13.43 5.11
N TYR A 105 -16.16 13.84 5.73
CA TYR A 105 -15.86 13.63 7.14
C TYR A 105 -15.50 14.93 7.84
N ASP A 106 -16.03 15.11 9.06
CA ASP A 106 -15.60 16.16 10.00
C ASP A 106 -14.47 15.63 10.88
N VAL A 107 -13.23 15.89 10.46
CA VAL A 107 -12.00 15.38 11.10
C VAL A 107 -11.77 16.01 12.48
N ARG A 108 -12.45 17.11 12.81
CA ARG A 108 -12.38 17.70 14.15
C ARG A 108 -12.96 16.77 15.21
N GLN A 109 -13.93 15.92 14.83
CA GLN A 109 -14.48 14.92 15.74
C GLN A 109 -13.46 13.82 16.02
N SER A 110 -12.73 13.38 15.00
CA SER A 110 -11.68 12.35 15.11
C SER A 110 -10.52 12.79 16.02
N ARG A 111 -10.22 14.09 16.07
CA ARG A 111 -9.22 14.65 17.02
C ARG A 111 -9.66 14.57 18.49
N ARG A 112 -10.98 14.62 18.75
CA ARG A 112 -11.54 14.55 20.11
C ARG A 112 -11.85 13.13 20.54
N ASP A 113 -12.26 12.30 19.58
CA ASP A 113 -12.66 10.92 19.77
C ASP A 113 -12.02 10.07 18.66
N PRO A 114 -10.90 9.38 18.94
CA PRO A 114 -10.21 8.54 17.97
C PRO A 114 -11.08 7.43 17.37
N SER A 115 -12.17 7.03 18.04
CA SER A 115 -13.09 6.01 17.49
C SER A 115 -13.85 6.50 16.26
N LYS A 116 -13.92 7.81 16.04
CA LYS A 116 -14.52 8.45 14.87
C LYS A 116 -13.53 8.66 13.73
N ASP A 117 -12.26 8.28 13.91
CA ASP A 117 -11.29 8.32 12.83
C ASP A 117 -11.48 7.12 11.90
N ILE A 118 -11.61 7.39 10.61
CA ILE A 118 -11.92 6.33 9.65
C ILE A 118 -10.64 5.71 9.11
N ARG A 119 -10.65 4.38 8.98
CA ARG A 119 -9.56 3.66 8.33
C ARG A 119 -9.61 3.86 6.82
N LEU A 120 -8.46 4.20 6.26
CA LEU A 120 -8.30 4.32 4.83
C LEU A 120 -8.04 2.95 4.20
N GLN A 121 -8.17 2.90 2.89
CA GLN A 121 -7.86 1.74 2.09
C GLN A 121 -6.81 2.09 1.02
N PRO A 122 -6.05 1.09 0.54
CA PRO A 122 -5.21 1.25 -0.63
C PRO A 122 -5.97 1.87 -1.80
N GLY A 123 -5.41 2.94 -2.37
CA GLY A 123 -6.00 3.65 -3.50
C GLY A 123 -6.93 4.80 -3.14
N ASP A 124 -7.27 4.99 -1.86
CA ASP A 124 -8.09 6.13 -1.42
C ASP A 124 -7.43 7.47 -1.81
N ARG A 125 -8.27 8.43 -2.20
CA ARG A 125 -7.87 9.84 -2.41
C ARG A 125 -8.55 10.71 -1.35
N VAL A 126 -7.72 11.37 -0.55
CA VAL A 126 -8.12 12.34 0.45
C VAL A 126 -7.95 13.74 -0.14
N GLU A 127 -9.03 14.52 -0.14
CA GLU A 127 -9.03 15.91 -0.57
C GLU A 127 -9.52 16.79 0.58
N VAL A 128 -8.65 17.69 1.04
CA VAL A 128 -8.97 18.69 2.05
C VAL A 128 -9.38 19.99 1.35
N PRO A 129 -10.63 20.44 1.44
CA PRO A 129 -11.03 21.71 0.84
C PRO A 129 -10.45 22.90 1.60
N GLN A 130 -10.36 24.04 0.91
CA GLN A 130 -10.09 25.32 1.55
C GLN A 130 -11.36 25.89 2.17
N SER A 131 -11.22 26.54 3.33
CA SER A 131 -12.26 27.37 3.93
C SER A 131 -12.26 28.71 3.21
N PHE A 132 -13.30 28.99 2.43
CA PHE A 132 -13.61 30.34 1.98
C PHE A 132 -14.39 31.02 3.12
N PHE A 133 -13.95 32.22 3.52
CA PHE A 133 -14.56 33.01 4.60
C PHE A 133 -16.05 33.27 4.36
#